data_AF-A0A7V8NV53-F1
#
_entry.id   AF-A0A7V8NV53-F1
#
_cell.length_a   1.000
_cell.length_b   1.000
_cell.length_c   1.000
_cell.angle_alpha   90.00
_cell.angle_beta   90.00
_cell.angle_gamma   90.00
#
_symmetry.space_group_name_H-M   'P 1'
#
loop_
_entity.id
_entity.type
_entity.pdbx_description
1 polymer ?
#
loop_
_entity_poly.entity_id
_entity_poly.type
_entity_poly.pdbx_seq_one_letter_code
_entity_poly.pdbx_strand_id
1 'polypeptide(L)'
;FDTANLLFPEGAGKAPGQEVIIDGQLFTVIGTMDKRRQGISGGSNPEDNIAVMPVTSLRKLYPNQKDYVIFAKASDPAQVTQAVEEIRDLLRRKRRLANNKPDDFALFTSDYFLDLWNRISGLIFLLMFAVASVGLIVGGIGVMNIMLVSVTERTREIGVRKAIGAKRSNILAQFLIEAVALSAVGGVVGVLFGSGLSLLLRFGVHFPAVLSLFWVVTALTLCALIGVVFGVYPAWKAARLDPVEALRYE
;
A
#
# COMPACT_ATOMS: atom_id res chain seq x y z
N PHE A 1 -7.04 -11.47 25.95
CA PHE A 1 -7.85 -12.19 26.93
C PHE A 1 -8.45 -13.40 26.23
N ASP A 2 -8.80 -14.43 26.99
CA ASP A 2 -9.48 -15.61 26.43
C ASP A 2 -10.45 -16.10 27.49
N THR A 3 -11.61 -15.44 27.54
CA THR A 3 -12.56 -15.63 28.62
C THR A 3 -13.16 -17.03 28.62
N ALA A 4 -13.28 -17.65 27.44
CA ALA A 4 -13.71 -19.03 27.33
C ALA A 4 -12.70 -19.99 27.99
N ASN A 5 -11.41 -19.90 27.67
CA ASN A 5 -10.42 -20.79 28.29
C ASN A 5 -10.11 -20.44 29.76
N LEU A 6 -10.32 -19.19 30.19
CA LEU A 6 -10.21 -18.79 31.59
C LEU A 6 -11.33 -19.38 32.45
N LEU A 7 -12.57 -19.33 31.98
CA LEU A 7 -13.73 -19.88 32.70
C LEU A 7 -13.83 -21.40 32.58
N PHE A 8 -13.35 -21.95 31.46
CA PHE A 8 -13.45 -23.38 31.14
C PHE A 8 -12.05 -23.95 30.85
N PRO A 9 -11.24 -24.24 31.90
CA PRO A 9 -9.86 -24.71 31.75
C PRO A 9 -9.73 -26.08 31.09
N GLU A 10 -10.81 -26.88 31.05
CA GLU A 10 -10.86 -28.14 30.29
C GLU A 10 -11.01 -27.94 28.77
N GLY A 11 -11.07 -26.68 28.32
CA GLY A 11 -11.12 -26.27 26.92
C GLY A 11 -12.48 -25.73 26.50
N ALA A 12 -12.47 -24.70 25.63
CA ALA A 12 -13.68 -24.04 25.09
C ALA A 12 -14.71 -25.00 24.48
N GLY A 13 -14.29 -26.16 23.95
CA GLY A 13 -15.20 -27.18 23.41
C GLY A 13 -16.12 -27.85 24.45
N LYS A 14 -15.79 -27.77 25.76
CA LYS A 14 -16.61 -28.29 26.86
C LYS A 14 -17.47 -27.22 27.55
N ALA A 15 -17.38 -25.97 27.11
CA ALA A 15 -18.16 -24.86 27.66
C ALA A 15 -19.68 -25.00 27.46
N PRO A 16 -20.21 -25.50 26.32
CA PRO A 16 -21.65 -25.62 26.13
C PRO A 16 -22.31 -26.51 27.20
N GLY A 17 -23.45 -26.06 27.74
CA GLY A 17 -24.21 -26.74 28.79
C GLY A 17 -23.75 -26.41 30.21
N GLN A 18 -22.61 -25.74 30.39
CA GLN A 18 -22.18 -25.27 31.71
C GLN A 18 -22.94 -24.00 32.12
N GLU A 19 -22.99 -23.74 33.42
CA GLU A 19 -23.65 -22.56 33.98
C GLU A 19 -22.62 -21.51 34.40
N VAL A 20 -22.94 -20.25 34.12
CA VAL A 20 -22.14 -19.08 34.50
C VAL A 20 -23.04 -18.03 35.11
N ILE A 21 -22.52 -17.35 36.11
CA ILE A 21 -23.24 -16.26 36.78
C ILE A 21 -22.84 -14.94 36.12
N ILE A 22 -23.83 -14.20 35.63
CA ILE A 22 -23.68 -12.85 35.09
C ILE A 22 -24.59 -11.93 35.89
N ASP A 23 -24.03 -10.92 36.55
CA ASP A 23 -24.75 -9.97 37.43
C ASP A 23 -25.73 -10.65 38.42
N GLY A 24 -25.28 -11.75 39.03
CA GLY A 24 -26.04 -12.48 40.05
C GLY A 24 -27.15 -13.40 39.50
N GLN A 25 -27.28 -13.52 38.18
CA GLN A 25 -28.22 -14.44 37.53
C GLN A 25 -27.48 -15.59 36.85
N LEU A 26 -28.07 -16.78 36.91
CA LEU A 26 -27.51 -18.00 36.33
C LEU A 26 -27.89 -18.12 34.84
N PHE A 27 -26.88 -18.31 33.99
CA PHE A 27 -27.04 -18.50 32.55
C PHE A 27 -26.35 -19.78 32.10
N THR A 28 -26.98 -20.51 31.18
CA THR A 28 -26.37 -21.67 30.53
C THR A 28 -25.62 -21.23 29.28
N VAL A 29 -24.37 -21.67 29.14
CA VAL A 29 -23.55 -21.43 27.94
C VAL A 29 -24.09 -22.29 26.79
N ILE A 30 -24.37 -21.66 25.65
CA ILE A 30 -24.83 -22.36 24.44
C ILE A 30 -23.72 -22.58 23.40
N GLY A 31 -22.60 -21.87 23.54
CA GLY A 31 -21.49 -21.90 22.59
C GLY A 31 -20.40 -20.90 22.93
N THR A 32 -19.25 -21.05 22.26
CA THR A 32 -18.11 -20.14 22.33
C THR A 32 -17.80 -19.60 20.94
N MET A 33 -17.25 -18.39 20.86
CA MET A 33 -16.79 -17.80 19.60
C MET A 33 -15.29 -18.03 19.43
N ASP A 34 -14.85 -18.17 18.18
CA ASP A 34 -13.43 -18.18 17.86
C ASP A 34 -12.78 -16.84 18.23
N LYS A 35 -11.51 -16.88 18.64
CA LYS A 35 -10.72 -15.67 18.90
C LYS A 35 -10.69 -14.77 17.69
N ARG A 36 -10.87 -13.46 17.92
CA ARG A 36 -10.62 -12.46 16.90
C ARG A 36 -9.13 -12.51 16.53
N ARG A 37 -8.82 -12.59 15.22
CA ARG A 37 -7.43 -12.50 14.75
C ARG A 37 -6.85 -11.16 15.20
N GLN A 38 -5.82 -11.21 16.05
CA GLN A 38 -5.06 -10.02 16.42
C GLN A 38 -4.23 -9.52 15.25
N GLY A 39 -4.08 -8.19 15.16
CA GLY A 39 -3.11 -7.56 14.27
C GLY A 39 -1.67 -7.80 14.74
N ILE A 40 -0.73 -7.11 14.09
CA ILE A 40 0.73 -7.27 14.28
C ILE A 40 1.18 -6.90 15.72
N SER A 41 0.39 -6.07 16.43
CA SER A 41 0.64 -5.76 17.84
C SER A 41 0.17 -6.92 18.72
N GLY A 42 1.09 -7.76 19.18
CA GLY A 42 0.81 -8.75 20.21
C GLY A 42 0.21 -8.10 21.47
N GLY A 43 -0.78 -8.74 22.06
CA GLY A 43 -1.45 -8.22 23.25
C GLY A 43 -2.68 -9.03 23.63
N SER A 44 -3.46 -8.53 24.60
CA SER A 44 -4.76 -9.08 24.91
C SER A 44 -5.84 -8.27 24.21
N ASN A 45 -6.59 -8.87 23.28
CA ASN A 45 -7.72 -8.20 22.65
C ASN A 45 -8.89 -8.12 23.65
N PRO A 46 -9.42 -6.92 23.97
CA PRO A 46 -10.62 -6.78 24.80
C PRO A 46 -11.86 -7.42 24.16
N GLU A 47 -11.92 -7.52 22.83
CA GLU A 47 -13.03 -8.18 22.14
C GLU A 47 -13.13 -9.69 22.41
N ASP A 48 -12.06 -10.31 22.92
CA ASP A 48 -12.08 -11.72 23.35
C ASP A 48 -12.63 -11.89 24.79
N ASN A 49 -13.07 -10.80 25.44
CA ASN A 49 -13.68 -10.79 26.77
C ASN A 49 -15.11 -10.24 26.76
N ILE A 50 -15.98 -10.85 25.95
CA ILE A 50 -17.39 -10.49 25.86
C ILE A 50 -18.30 -11.71 25.99
N ALA A 51 -19.47 -11.50 26.60
CA ALA A 51 -20.56 -12.48 26.62
C ALA A 51 -21.68 -11.99 25.70
N VAL A 52 -22.19 -12.87 24.84
CA VAL A 52 -23.29 -12.57 23.93
C VAL A 52 -24.52 -13.35 24.36
N MET A 53 -25.65 -12.67 24.46
CA MET A 53 -26.92 -13.27 24.86
C MET A 53 -28.08 -12.73 24.00
N PRO A 54 -29.21 -13.44 23.90
CA PRO A 54 -30.38 -12.95 23.18
C PRO A 54 -30.86 -11.60 23.72
N VAL A 55 -31.30 -10.71 22.80
CA VAL A 55 -31.76 -9.36 23.16
C VAL A 55 -32.93 -9.36 24.15
N THR A 56 -33.76 -10.41 24.13
CA THR A 56 -34.88 -10.59 25.05
C THR A 56 -34.40 -10.82 26.49
N SER A 57 -33.31 -11.60 26.67
CA SER A 57 -32.67 -11.80 27.97
C SER A 57 -31.98 -10.54 28.45
N LEU A 58 -31.23 -9.86 27.57
CA LEU A 58 -30.53 -8.62 27.89
C LEU A 58 -31.50 -7.52 28.37
N ARG A 59 -32.67 -7.38 27.73
CA ARG A 59 -33.70 -6.41 28.13
C ARG A 59 -34.31 -6.68 29.50
N LYS A 60 -34.35 -7.94 29.94
CA LYS A 60 -34.81 -8.29 31.29
C LYS A 60 -33.76 -7.92 32.34
N LEU A 61 -32.49 -8.12 32.02
CA LEU A 61 -31.37 -7.83 32.92
C LEU A 61 -31.10 -6.33 33.04
N TYR A 62 -31.17 -5.59 31.92
CA TYR A 62 -30.94 -4.14 31.86
C TYR A 62 -32.13 -3.38 31.25
N PRO A 63 -33.28 -3.29 31.96
CA PRO A 63 -34.50 -2.67 31.42
C PRO A 63 -34.35 -1.18 31.12
N ASN A 64 -33.41 -0.51 31.76
CA ASN A 64 -33.14 0.92 31.58
C ASN A 64 -32.18 1.23 30.43
N GLN A 65 -31.53 0.22 29.84
CA GLN A 65 -30.59 0.41 28.74
C GLN A 65 -31.36 0.57 27.42
N LYS A 66 -31.38 1.80 26.90
CA LYS A 66 -32.13 2.17 25.70
C LYS A 66 -31.23 2.40 24.47
N ASP A 67 -29.92 2.40 24.67
CA ASP A 67 -28.94 2.56 23.60
C ASP A 67 -28.65 1.20 22.97
N TYR A 68 -28.91 1.10 21.67
CA TYR A 68 -28.67 -0.11 20.89
C TYR A 68 -27.73 0.22 19.73
N VAL A 69 -26.70 -0.60 19.58
CA VAL A 69 -25.93 -0.68 18.34
C VAL A 69 -26.59 -1.72 17.45
N ILE A 70 -27.05 -1.30 16.27
CA ILE A 70 -27.69 -2.18 15.30
C ILE A 70 -26.71 -2.40 14.16
N PHE A 71 -26.30 -3.65 13.97
CA PHE A 71 -25.50 -4.05 12.82
C PHE A 71 -26.42 -4.45 11.68
N ALA A 72 -26.27 -3.78 10.53
CA ALA A 72 -26.94 -4.12 9.29
C ALA A 72 -25.89 -4.44 8.23
N LYS A 73 -26.18 -5.43 7.37
CA LYS A 73 -25.31 -5.82 6.26
C LYS A 73 -26.09 -5.65 4.97
N ALA A 74 -25.56 -4.85 4.05
CA ALA A 74 -26.12 -4.74 2.70
C ALA A 74 -25.99 -6.07 1.95
N SER A 75 -26.96 -6.38 1.09
CA SER A 75 -26.95 -7.57 0.25
C SER A 75 -25.83 -7.53 -0.80
N ASP A 76 -25.46 -6.33 -1.27
CA ASP A 76 -24.40 -6.08 -2.23
C ASP A 76 -23.51 -4.91 -1.74
N PRO A 77 -22.16 -5.02 -1.80
CA PRO A 77 -21.25 -3.91 -1.54
C PRO A 77 -21.56 -2.61 -2.31
N ALA A 78 -22.05 -2.71 -3.55
CA ALA A 78 -22.37 -1.53 -4.36
C ALA A 78 -23.60 -0.76 -3.85
N GLN A 79 -24.43 -1.37 -3.00
CA GLN A 79 -25.66 -0.79 -2.48
C GLN A 79 -25.52 -0.23 -1.06
N VAL A 80 -24.32 -0.23 -0.48
CA VAL A 80 -24.10 0.22 0.91
C VAL A 80 -24.58 1.66 1.11
N THR A 81 -24.23 2.57 0.20
CA THR A 81 -24.65 3.98 0.30
C THR A 81 -26.18 4.12 0.26
N GLN A 82 -26.85 3.39 -0.63
CA GLN A 82 -28.31 3.40 -0.72
C GLN A 82 -28.94 2.81 0.55
N ALA A 83 -28.43 1.69 1.04
CA ALA A 83 -28.92 1.04 2.25
C ALA A 83 -28.78 1.95 3.49
N VAL A 84 -27.72 2.75 3.55
CA VAL A 84 -27.50 3.72 4.64
C VAL A 84 -28.56 4.81 4.63
N GLU A 85 -28.90 5.36 3.46
CA GLU A 85 -29.98 6.35 3.33
C GLU A 85 -31.34 5.73 3.66
N GLU A 86 -31.63 4.51 3.18
CA GLU A 86 -32.89 3.81 3.51
C GLU A 86 -33.03 3.55 5.01
N ILE A 87 -31.94 3.14 5.67
CA ILE A 87 -31.91 2.95 7.13
C ILE A 87 -32.09 4.29 7.84
N ARG A 88 -31.45 5.37 7.37
CA ARG A 88 -31.63 6.73 7.93
C ARG A 88 -33.11 7.12 7.88
N ASP A 89 -33.75 6.99 6.73
CA ASP A 89 -35.15 7.35 6.54
C ASP A 89 -36.11 6.50 7.37
N LEU A 90 -35.83 5.20 7.48
CA LEU A 90 -36.62 4.29 8.32
C LEU A 90 -36.50 4.69 9.80
N LEU A 91 -35.29 4.96 10.28
CA LEU A 91 -35.05 5.37 11.66
C LEU A 91 -35.67 6.73 11.97
N ARG A 92 -35.56 7.73 11.07
CA ARG A 92 -36.22 9.04 11.22
C ARG A 92 -37.73 8.90 11.33
N ARG A 93 -38.35 8.08 10.46
CA ARG A 93 -39.79 7.77 10.52
C ARG A 93 -40.18 7.08 11.82
N LYS A 94 -39.43 6.04 12.22
CA LYS A 94 -39.69 5.28 13.45
C LYS A 94 -39.57 6.13 14.71
N ARG A 95 -38.62 7.07 14.73
CA ARG A 95 -38.38 8.03 15.82
C ARG A 95 -39.26 9.28 15.74
N ARG A 96 -40.07 9.43 14.68
CA ARG A 96 -40.93 10.60 14.43
C ARG A 96 -40.13 11.91 14.40
N LEU A 97 -38.92 11.88 13.83
CA LEU A 97 -38.06 13.04 13.66
C LEU A 97 -38.58 13.90 12.51
N ALA A 98 -38.78 15.20 12.76
CA ALA A 98 -39.14 16.16 11.72
C ALA A 98 -37.97 16.35 10.73
N ASN A 99 -38.27 16.65 9.46
CA ASN A 99 -37.26 16.81 8.41
C ASN A 99 -36.22 17.90 8.72
N ASN A 100 -36.62 18.96 9.43
CA ASN A 100 -35.75 20.08 9.78
C ASN A 100 -34.92 19.87 11.06
N LYS A 101 -35.01 18.69 11.70
CA LYS A 101 -34.18 18.36 12.86
C LYS A 101 -32.96 17.51 12.46
N PRO A 102 -31.81 17.70 13.12
CA PRO A 102 -30.67 16.80 12.95
C PRO A 102 -31.00 15.39 13.45
N ASP A 103 -30.27 14.39 12.96
CA ASP A 103 -30.40 13.00 13.43
C ASP A 103 -29.99 12.89 14.91
N ASP A 104 -30.78 12.16 15.70
CA ASP A 104 -30.48 11.82 17.10
C ASP A 104 -29.76 10.46 17.25
N PHE A 105 -29.30 9.90 16.12
CA PHE A 105 -28.58 8.65 16.01
C PHE A 105 -27.37 8.80 15.09
N ALA A 106 -26.35 7.97 15.31
CA ALA A 106 -25.18 7.90 14.45
C ALA A 106 -25.27 6.69 13.53
N LEU A 107 -24.92 6.87 12.26
CA LEU A 107 -24.74 5.78 11.30
C LEU A 107 -23.24 5.63 11.06
N PHE A 108 -22.72 4.46 11.42
CA PHE A 108 -21.33 4.10 11.15
C PHE A 108 -21.31 3.11 10.00
N THR A 109 -20.68 3.50 8.90
CA THR A 109 -20.41 2.60 7.77
C THR A 109 -18.98 2.11 7.84
N SER A 110 -18.73 0.93 7.30
CA SER A 110 -17.36 0.45 7.08
C SER A 110 -16.58 1.35 6.11
N ASP A 111 -17.28 2.16 5.31
CA ASP A 111 -16.68 3.13 4.38
C ASP A 111 -15.83 4.17 5.09
N TYR A 112 -16.18 4.60 6.30
CA TYR A 112 -15.34 5.53 7.06
C TYR A 112 -13.93 4.95 7.32
N PHE A 113 -13.87 3.65 7.62
CA PHE A 113 -12.59 2.96 7.83
C PHE A 113 -11.84 2.78 6.51
N LEU A 114 -12.54 2.44 5.42
CA LEU A 114 -11.95 2.33 4.10
C LEU A 114 -11.42 3.68 3.59
N ASP A 115 -12.16 4.76 3.79
CA ASP A 115 -11.77 6.12 3.42
C ASP A 115 -10.57 6.60 4.22
N LEU A 116 -10.55 6.36 5.53
CA LEU A 116 -9.40 6.67 6.38
C LEU A 116 -8.17 5.88 5.91
N TRP A 117 -8.34 4.58 5.63
CA TRP A 117 -7.27 3.72 5.13
C TRP A 117 -6.74 4.22 3.79
N ASN A 118 -7.63 4.53 2.84
CA ASN A 118 -7.28 5.05 1.52
C ASN A 118 -6.54 6.40 1.60
N ARG A 119 -6.96 7.30 2.51
CA ARG A 119 -6.29 8.58 2.75
C ARG A 119 -4.88 8.38 3.30
N ILE A 120 -4.72 7.52 4.31
CA ILE A 120 -3.43 7.23 4.92
C ILE A 120 -2.51 6.56 3.89
N SER A 121 -2.99 5.53 3.18
CA SER A 121 -2.20 4.85 2.16
C SER A 121 -1.83 5.78 1.01
N GLY A 122 -2.74 6.67 0.60
CA GLY A 122 -2.50 7.67 -0.44
C GLY A 122 -1.41 8.67 -0.04
N LEU A 123 -1.42 9.14 1.22
CA LEU A 123 -0.38 10.02 1.75
C LEU A 123 0.99 9.31 1.78
N ILE A 124 1.03 8.07 2.27
CA ILE A 124 2.26 7.26 2.29
C ILE A 124 2.78 7.04 0.86
N PHE A 125 1.90 6.71 -0.08
CA PHE A 125 2.26 6.54 -1.48
C PHE A 125 2.87 7.82 -2.05
N LEU A 126 2.26 8.98 -1.81
CA LEU A 126 2.74 10.26 -2.32
C LEU A 126 4.12 10.61 -1.74
N LEU A 127 4.32 10.38 -0.44
CA LEU A 127 5.62 10.58 0.21
C LEU A 127 6.69 9.65 -0.38
N MET A 128 6.38 8.35 -0.51
CA MET A 128 7.29 7.36 -1.09
C MET A 128 7.62 7.70 -2.54
N PHE A 129 6.61 8.13 -3.32
CA PHE A 129 6.79 8.56 -4.69
C PHE A 129 7.70 9.79 -4.79
N ALA A 130 7.52 10.79 -3.91
CA ALA A 130 8.36 11.97 -3.87
C ALA A 130 9.82 11.63 -3.54
N VAL A 131 10.05 10.82 -2.49
CA VAL A 131 11.40 10.38 -2.10
C VAL A 131 12.05 9.55 -3.20
N ALA A 132 11.32 8.61 -3.79
CA ALA A 132 11.80 7.81 -4.91
C ALA A 132 12.17 8.70 -6.11
N SER A 133 11.32 9.68 -6.45
CA SER A 133 11.57 10.61 -7.56
C SER A 133 12.84 11.43 -7.35
N VAL A 134 13.10 11.90 -6.13
CA VAL A 134 14.34 12.61 -5.81
C VAL A 134 15.56 11.69 -6.00
N GLY A 135 15.53 10.47 -5.44
CA GLY A 135 16.63 9.50 -5.62
C GLY A 135 16.87 9.16 -7.09
N LEU A 136 15.79 9.12 -7.86
CA LEU A 136 15.80 8.84 -9.28
C LEU A 136 16.41 9.98 -10.12
N ILE A 137 16.12 11.24 -9.76
CA ILE A 137 16.77 12.43 -10.33
C ILE A 137 18.27 12.43 -10.00
N VAL A 138 18.64 12.19 -8.74
CA VAL A 138 20.04 12.13 -8.30
C VAL A 138 20.80 11.03 -9.06
N GLY A 139 20.18 9.85 -9.22
CA GLY A 139 20.73 8.77 -10.04
C GLY A 139 20.90 9.16 -11.51
N GLY A 140 19.90 9.84 -12.09
CA GLY A 140 19.96 10.36 -13.46
C GLY A 140 21.09 11.38 -13.67
N ILE A 141 21.28 12.30 -12.72
CA ILE A 141 22.40 13.26 -12.73
C ILE A 141 23.75 12.51 -12.68
N GLY A 142 23.83 11.44 -11.88
CA GLY A 142 25.01 10.56 -11.84
C GLY A 142 25.32 9.93 -13.19
N VAL A 143 24.30 9.35 -13.86
CA VAL A 143 24.43 8.80 -15.22
C VAL A 143 24.91 9.87 -16.19
N MET A 144 24.30 11.07 -16.17
CA MET A 144 24.71 12.18 -17.02
C MET A 144 26.18 12.55 -16.82
N ASN A 145 26.64 12.62 -15.57
CA ASN A 145 28.01 13.00 -15.25
C ASN A 145 29.03 11.95 -15.72
N ILE A 146 28.76 10.67 -15.47
CA ILE A 146 29.61 9.56 -15.96
C ILE A 146 29.68 9.60 -17.49
N MET A 147 28.54 9.84 -18.16
CA MET A 147 28.51 9.96 -19.62
C MET A 147 29.30 11.17 -20.11
N LEU A 148 29.23 12.33 -19.45
CA LEU A 148 30.05 13.50 -19.82
C LEU A 148 31.55 13.21 -19.72
N VAL A 149 31.97 12.53 -18.65
CA VAL A 149 33.38 12.11 -18.46
C VAL A 149 33.79 11.11 -19.54
N SER A 150 32.96 10.10 -19.82
CA SER A 150 33.22 9.12 -20.87
C SER A 150 33.36 9.75 -22.26
N VAL A 151 32.57 10.78 -22.56
CA VAL A 151 32.68 11.53 -23.82
C VAL A 151 34.01 12.26 -23.91
N THR A 152 34.47 12.87 -22.80
CA THR A 152 35.76 13.56 -22.77
C THR A 152 36.94 12.59 -22.90
N GLU A 153 36.91 11.44 -22.23
CA GLU A 153 37.95 10.40 -22.35
C GLU A 153 38.01 9.80 -23.76
N ARG A 154 36.84 9.58 -24.39
CA ARG A 154 36.74 8.98 -25.73
C ARG A 154 36.75 10.03 -26.86
N THR A 155 37.13 11.28 -26.60
CA THR A 155 37.07 12.38 -27.58
C THR A 155 37.81 12.03 -28.88
N ARG A 156 39.05 11.52 -28.77
CA ARG A 156 39.88 11.15 -29.92
C ARG A 156 39.27 10.02 -30.75
N GLU A 157 38.70 9.01 -30.11
CA GLU A 157 38.01 7.91 -30.78
C GLU A 157 36.78 8.40 -31.57
N ILE A 158 36.00 9.30 -30.99
CA ILE A 158 34.83 9.92 -31.64
C ILE A 158 35.28 10.73 -32.87
N GLY A 159 36.39 11.46 -32.74
CA GLY A 159 37.02 12.21 -33.83
C GLY A 159 37.40 11.32 -35.01
N VAL A 160 38.09 10.20 -34.74
CA VAL A 160 38.46 9.20 -35.76
C VAL A 160 37.21 8.64 -36.44
N ARG A 161 36.17 8.26 -35.69
CA ARG A 161 34.92 7.73 -36.26
C ARG A 161 34.24 8.73 -37.19
N LYS A 162 34.23 10.02 -36.84
CA LYS A 162 33.66 11.05 -37.72
C LYS A 162 34.53 11.33 -38.93
N ALA A 163 35.85 11.28 -38.81
CA ALA A 163 36.77 11.47 -39.91
C ALA A 163 36.62 10.37 -41.00
N ILE A 164 36.30 9.14 -40.59
CA ILE A 164 35.98 8.03 -41.52
C ILE A 164 34.52 8.03 -42.00
N GLY A 165 33.72 9.05 -41.66
CA GLY A 165 32.37 9.26 -42.22
C GLY A 165 31.19 8.91 -41.30
N ALA A 166 31.39 8.67 -40.00
CA ALA A 166 30.26 8.42 -39.09
C ALA A 166 29.33 9.65 -38.99
N LYS A 167 28.03 9.44 -39.25
CA LYS A 167 27.00 10.48 -39.10
C LYS A 167 26.83 10.85 -37.62
N ARG A 168 26.46 12.10 -37.35
CA ARG A 168 26.12 12.59 -35.99
C ARG A 168 25.05 11.73 -35.31
N SER A 169 24.09 11.23 -36.08
CA SER A 169 23.02 10.32 -35.60
C SER A 169 23.56 9.00 -35.07
N ASN A 170 24.64 8.46 -35.66
CA ASN A 170 25.20 7.17 -35.24
C ASN A 170 25.91 7.33 -33.88
N ILE A 171 26.65 8.42 -33.72
CA ILE A 171 27.31 8.76 -32.44
C ILE A 171 26.25 9.03 -31.36
N LEU A 172 25.20 9.79 -31.69
CA LEU A 172 24.10 10.07 -30.77
C LEU A 172 23.43 8.77 -30.30
N ALA A 173 23.05 7.89 -31.24
CA ALA A 173 22.38 6.62 -30.94
C ALA A 173 23.28 5.71 -30.09
N GLN A 174 24.58 5.63 -30.38
CA GLN A 174 25.52 4.84 -29.61
C GLN A 174 25.56 5.25 -28.12
N PHE A 175 25.80 6.54 -27.85
CA PHE A 175 25.87 7.03 -26.47
C PHE A 175 24.52 6.98 -25.77
N LEU A 176 23.41 7.17 -26.49
CA LEU A 176 22.07 7.03 -25.92
C LEU A 176 21.78 5.58 -25.51
N ILE A 177 22.14 4.61 -26.35
CA ILE A 177 22.01 3.19 -26.04
C ILE A 177 22.88 2.82 -24.83
N GLU A 178 24.10 3.36 -24.73
CA GLU A 178 24.99 3.15 -23.57
C GLU A 178 24.36 3.69 -22.27
N ALA A 179 23.79 4.90 -22.31
CA ALA A 179 23.09 5.49 -21.17
C ALA A 179 21.83 4.71 -20.76
N VAL A 180 21.03 4.26 -21.73
CA VAL A 180 19.83 3.46 -21.49
C VAL A 180 20.21 2.07 -20.96
N ALA A 181 21.25 1.44 -21.50
CA ALA A 181 21.72 0.13 -21.03
C ALA A 181 22.23 0.21 -19.59
N LEU A 182 23.05 1.21 -19.25
CA LEU A 182 23.48 1.46 -17.88
C LEU A 182 22.29 1.65 -16.93
N SER A 183 21.31 2.45 -17.33
CA SER A 183 20.12 2.72 -16.53
C SER A 183 19.23 1.48 -16.38
N ALA A 184 19.10 0.68 -17.44
CA ALA A 184 18.34 -0.57 -17.43
C ALA A 184 18.99 -1.62 -16.54
N VAL A 185 20.32 -1.78 -16.59
CA VAL A 185 21.06 -2.67 -15.68
C VAL A 185 20.87 -2.24 -14.24
N GLY A 186 21.01 -0.94 -13.95
CA GLY A 186 20.70 -0.39 -12.62
C GLY A 186 19.26 -0.68 -12.18
N GLY A 187 18.29 -0.53 -13.09
CA GLY A 187 16.89 -0.87 -12.85
C GLY A 187 16.67 -2.34 -12.53
N VAL A 188 17.30 -3.26 -13.28
CA VAL A 188 17.23 -4.71 -13.02
C VAL A 188 17.83 -5.05 -11.66
N VAL A 189 19.01 -4.50 -11.34
CA VAL A 189 19.64 -4.71 -10.03
C VAL A 189 18.75 -4.16 -8.90
N GLY A 190 18.16 -2.98 -9.09
CA GLY A 190 17.22 -2.40 -8.13
C GLY A 190 15.96 -3.26 -7.91
N VAL A 191 15.37 -3.78 -9.00
CA VAL A 191 14.23 -4.70 -8.93
C VAL A 191 14.59 -5.99 -8.21
N LEU A 192 15.76 -6.57 -8.50
CA LEU A 192 16.22 -7.79 -7.83
C LEU A 192 16.41 -7.55 -6.33
N PHE A 193 17.03 -6.42 -5.97
CA PHE A 193 17.24 -6.06 -4.56
C PHE A 193 15.92 -5.82 -3.84
N GLY A 194 14.99 -5.05 -4.44
CA GLY A 194 13.66 -4.82 -3.90
C GLY A 194 12.83 -6.10 -3.79
N SER A 195 12.96 -7.02 -4.74
CA SER A 195 12.31 -8.34 -4.70
C SER A 195 12.87 -9.22 -3.59
N GLY A 196 14.19 -9.22 -3.41
CA GLY A 196 14.84 -9.91 -2.29
C GLY A 196 14.39 -9.38 -0.93
N LEU A 197 14.29 -8.05 -0.79
CA LEU A 197 13.78 -7.42 0.44
C LEU A 197 12.32 -7.78 0.70
N SER A 198 11.48 -7.80 -0.34
CA SER A 198 10.08 -8.22 -0.25
C SER A 198 9.92 -9.66 0.24
N LEU A 199 10.74 -10.58 -0.28
CA LEU A 199 10.78 -11.97 0.19
C LEU A 199 11.23 -12.07 1.65
N LEU A 200 12.27 -11.31 2.04
CA LEU A 200 12.76 -11.29 3.41
C LEU A 200 11.70 -10.78 4.40
N LEU A 201 10.94 -9.75 4.04
CA LEU A 201 9.82 -9.25 4.85
C LEU A 201 8.69 -10.28 4.97
N ARG A 202 8.39 -11.00 3.86
CA ARG A 202 7.36 -12.02 3.82
C ARG A 202 7.68 -13.22 4.69
N PHE A 203 8.91 -13.72 4.67
CA PHE A 203 9.29 -14.92 5.42
C PHE A 203 9.85 -14.61 6.81
N GLY A 204 10.51 -13.46 7.00
CA GLY A 204 11.15 -13.10 8.27
C GLY A 204 10.19 -12.48 9.30
N VAL A 205 9.23 -11.68 8.86
CA VAL A 205 8.32 -10.93 9.76
C VAL A 205 6.85 -11.25 9.50
N HIS A 206 6.57 -12.24 8.64
CA HIS A 206 5.21 -12.62 8.21
C HIS A 206 4.39 -11.43 7.67
N PHE A 207 5.06 -10.43 7.09
CA PHE A 207 4.39 -9.27 6.51
C PHE A 207 3.88 -9.63 5.10
N PRO A 208 2.63 -9.32 4.71
CA PRO A 208 2.06 -9.70 3.41
C PRO A 208 2.61 -8.83 2.26
N ALA A 209 3.92 -8.87 2.04
CA ALA A 209 4.58 -8.20 0.91
C ALA A 209 4.32 -8.99 -0.38
N VAL A 210 3.67 -8.34 -1.35
CA VAL A 210 3.32 -8.93 -2.65
C VAL A 210 4.10 -8.24 -3.76
N LEU A 211 4.75 -9.03 -4.62
CA LEU A 211 5.40 -8.53 -5.82
C LEU A 211 4.38 -8.45 -6.95
N SER A 212 4.13 -7.24 -7.43
CA SER A 212 3.25 -6.99 -8.57
C SER A 212 4.09 -6.83 -9.84
N LEU A 213 3.78 -7.65 -10.85
CA LEU A 213 4.44 -7.56 -12.16
C LEU A 213 4.26 -6.18 -12.81
N PHE A 214 3.10 -5.56 -12.61
CA PHE A 214 2.81 -4.22 -13.11
C PHE A 214 3.81 -3.17 -12.58
N TRP A 215 4.10 -3.19 -11.28
CA TRP A 215 5.04 -2.24 -10.66
C TRP A 215 6.48 -2.50 -11.07
N VAL A 216 6.86 -3.77 -11.29
CA VAL A 216 8.18 -4.13 -11.81
C VAL A 216 8.40 -3.58 -13.22
N VAL A 217 7.44 -3.82 -14.12
CA VAL A 217 7.52 -3.31 -15.52
C VAL A 217 7.53 -1.78 -15.53
N THR A 218 6.71 -1.15 -14.69
CA THR A 218 6.68 0.32 -14.57
C THR A 218 8.03 0.88 -14.11
N ALA A 219 8.66 0.25 -13.11
CA ALA A 219 9.98 0.67 -12.62
C ALA A 219 11.06 0.56 -13.70
N LEU A 220 11.14 -0.57 -14.40
CA LEU A 220 12.11 -0.78 -15.49
C LEU A 220 11.91 0.22 -16.64
N THR A 221 10.65 0.48 -17.00
CA THR A 221 10.31 1.46 -18.04
C THR A 221 10.75 2.87 -17.62
N LEU A 222 10.51 3.22 -16.36
CA LEU A 222 10.91 4.52 -15.81
C LEU A 222 12.44 4.67 -15.79
N CYS A 223 13.19 3.64 -15.36
CA CYS A 223 14.65 3.62 -15.42
C CYS A 223 15.18 3.84 -16.84
N ALA A 224 14.60 3.17 -17.84
CA ALA A 224 14.98 3.37 -19.24
C ALA A 224 14.70 4.81 -19.70
N LEU A 225 13.56 5.39 -19.32
CA LEU A 225 13.17 6.76 -19.67
C LEU A 225 14.14 7.78 -19.09
N ILE A 226 14.66 7.54 -17.90
CA ILE A 226 15.68 8.39 -17.27
C ILE A 226 17.03 8.28 -17.95
N GLY A 227 17.43 7.07 -18.35
CA GLY A 227 18.61 6.87 -19.18
C GLY A 227 18.53 7.67 -20.49
N VAL A 228 17.34 7.75 -21.09
CA VAL A 228 17.11 8.63 -22.25
C VAL A 228 17.25 10.09 -21.85
N VAL A 229 16.46 10.58 -20.89
CA VAL A 229 16.40 12.01 -20.54
C VAL A 229 17.78 12.56 -20.14
N PHE A 230 18.50 11.86 -19.28
CA PHE A 230 19.82 12.29 -18.80
C PHE A 230 20.97 11.92 -19.75
N GLY A 231 20.77 10.95 -20.66
CA GLY A 231 21.74 10.56 -21.69
C GLY A 231 21.72 11.45 -22.93
N VAL A 232 20.61 12.12 -23.23
CA VAL A 232 20.47 12.95 -24.45
C VAL A 232 21.50 14.08 -24.50
N TYR A 233 21.70 14.81 -23.40
CA TYR A 233 22.65 15.94 -23.36
C TYR A 233 24.10 15.52 -23.67
N PRO A 234 24.71 14.55 -22.95
CA PRO A 234 26.07 14.10 -23.25
C PRO A 234 26.18 13.46 -24.63
N ALA A 235 25.20 12.66 -25.06
CA ALA A 235 25.19 12.06 -26.40
C ALA A 235 25.16 13.13 -27.50
N TRP A 236 24.38 14.20 -27.30
CA TRP A 236 24.33 15.33 -28.23
C TRP A 236 25.64 16.11 -28.27
N LYS A 237 26.29 16.30 -27.10
CA LYS A 237 27.62 16.92 -27.00
C LYS A 237 28.66 16.11 -27.79
N ALA A 238 28.70 14.78 -27.62
CA ALA A 238 29.57 13.89 -28.38
C ALA A 238 29.32 13.96 -29.90
N ALA A 239 28.05 13.94 -30.30
CA ALA A 239 27.65 14.00 -31.70
C ALA A 239 28.06 15.32 -32.38
N ARG A 240 28.29 16.40 -31.63
CA ARG A 240 28.68 17.72 -32.16
C ARG A 240 30.18 18.03 -32.15
N LEU A 241 31.03 17.21 -31.53
CA LEU A 241 32.50 17.36 -31.58
C LEU A 241 33.02 17.52 -33.02
N ASP A 242 33.90 18.50 -33.26
CA ASP A 242 34.58 18.68 -34.54
C ASP A 242 35.67 17.62 -34.71
N PRO A 243 35.71 16.88 -35.84
CA PRO A 243 36.76 15.88 -36.08
C PRO A 243 38.18 16.45 -36.00
N VAL A 244 38.38 17.69 -36.44
CA VAL A 244 39.70 18.34 -36.48
C VAL A 244 40.17 18.68 -35.07
N GLU A 245 39.29 19.24 -34.23
CA GLU A 245 39.60 19.54 -32.83
C GLU A 245 39.79 18.26 -32.01
N ALA A 246 38.96 17.24 -32.25
CA ALA A 246 39.02 15.97 -31.52
C ALA A 246 40.31 15.18 -31.78
N LEU A 247 40.92 15.32 -32.96
CA LEU A 247 42.21 14.70 -33.30
C LEU A 247 43.42 15.49 -32.78
N ARG A 248 43.23 16.76 -32.44
CA ARG A 248 44.24 17.67 -31.91
C ARG A 248 44.33 17.66 -30.38
N TYR A 249 43.38 16.99 -29.73
CA TYR A 249 43.34 16.79 -28.29
C TYR A 249 44.36 15.72 -27.89
N GLU A 250 45.29 16.06 -27.00
CA GLU A 250 46.16 15.10 -26.28
C GLU A 250 45.40 14.45 -25.11
#